data_AF-A0A1J4JJC5-F1
#
_entry.id   AF-A0A1J4JJC5-F1
#
_cell.length_a   1.000
_cell.length_b   1.000
_cell.length_c   1.000
_cell.angle_alpha   90.00
_cell.angle_beta   90.00
_cell.angle_gamma   90.00
#
_symmetry.space_group_name_H-M   'P 1'
#
loop_
_entity.id
_entity.type
_entity.pdbx_description
1 polymer ?
#
loop_
_entity_poly.entity_id
_entity_poly.type
_entity_poly.pdbx_seq_one_letter_code
_entity_poly.pdbx_strand_id
1 'polypeptide(L)'
;MIEIISENLRKSLLSVQVKVLALYFSNLNQITSIMEQFNKTPIGNLCSQFTQALISHPMSLYFRKPMTDEHYLSIIKHPMDFDTIRKKLKDGQYSSHTEWKNDVDLIYSNAIEYNSRDSVAGGITVYLKNKTDKMCQKFNYFNHQNYEEAIRAANRELDEVISKIAKQEIESTPEYDVKTLSEVLNKIGDSAEAEQIIKKNGDHRVLKKSKDGVLNLDNLSRKTLDALWIRFGPK
;
A
#
# COMPACT_ATOMS: atom_id res chain seq x y z
N MET A 1 12.49 18.64 -67.89
CA MET A 1 11.23 18.49 -67.11
C MET A 1 11.23 17.19 -66.31
N ILE A 2 11.51 16.04 -66.93
CA ILE A 2 11.57 14.71 -66.25
C ILE A 2 12.64 14.65 -65.15
N GLU A 3 13.84 15.19 -65.39
CA GLU A 3 14.93 15.21 -64.39
C GLU A 3 14.57 16.04 -63.14
N ILE A 4 13.95 17.21 -63.33
CA ILE A 4 13.50 18.08 -62.24
C ILE A 4 12.42 17.38 -61.40
N ILE A 5 11.51 16.65 -62.05
CA ILE A 5 10.47 15.87 -61.36
C ILE A 5 11.10 14.73 -60.55
N SER A 6 12.08 14.02 -61.11
CA SER A 6 12.83 12.94 -60.44
C SER A 6 13.61 13.45 -59.21
N GLU A 7 14.30 14.58 -59.35
CA GLU A 7 15.04 15.23 -58.27
C GLU A 7 14.13 15.63 -57.10
N ASN A 8 12.97 16.22 -57.41
CA ASN A 8 11.97 16.62 -56.42
C ASN A 8 11.33 15.40 -55.73
N LEU A 9 11.07 14.32 -56.48
CA LEU A 9 10.58 13.07 -55.90
C LEU A 9 11.60 12.46 -54.94
N ARG A 10 12.89 12.46 -55.31
CA ARG A 10 13.99 11.92 -54.49
C ARG A 10 14.17 12.72 -53.20
N LYS A 11 14.11 14.07 -53.27
CA LYS A 11 14.17 14.93 -52.07
C LYS A 11 12.97 14.74 -51.16
N SER A 12 11.78 14.57 -51.73
CA SER A 12 10.56 14.26 -50.98
C SER A 12 10.68 12.89 -50.27
N LEU A 13 11.16 11.87 -50.98
CA LEU A 13 11.35 10.52 -50.43
C LEU A 13 12.39 10.52 -49.30
N LEU A 14 13.52 11.23 -49.46
CA LEU A 14 14.53 11.38 -48.41
C LEU A 14 13.95 12.10 -47.18
N SER A 15 13.16 13.16 -47.38
CA SER A 15 12.49 13.91 -46.30
C SER A 15 11.51 13.02 -45.52
N VAL A 16 10.76 12.18 -46.22
CA VAL A 16 9.86 11.19 -45.60
C VAL A 16 10.66 10.14 -44.82
N GLN A 17 11.75 9.59 -45.39
CA GLN A 17 12.61 8.62 -44.70
C GLN A 17 13.26 9.19 -43.44
N VAL A 18 13.75 10.43 -43.48
CA VAL A 18 14.33 11.13 -42.31
C VAL A 18 13.27 11.34 -41.23
N LYS A 19 12.03 11.71 -41.60
CA LYS A 19 10.92 11.86 -40.65
C LYS A 19 10.50 10.53 -40.02
N VAL A 20 10.46 9.44 -40.80
CA VAL A 20 10.15 8.10 -40.29
C VAL A 20 11.26 7.60 -39.36
N LEU A 21 12.52 7.79 -39.70
CA LEU A 21 13.66 7.48 -38.82
C LEU A 21 13.61 8.31 -37.53
N ALA A 22 13.35 9.62 -37.62
CA ALA A 22 13.22 10.48 -36.46
C ALA A 22 12.07 10.07 -35.54
N LEU A 23 10.92 9.67 -36.10
CA LEU A 23 9.80 9.12 -35.33
C LEU A 23 10.16 7.77 -34.70
N TYR A 24 10.85 6.89 -35.40
CA TYR A 24 11.33 5.61 -34.87
C TYR A 24 12.32 5.81 -33.71
N PHE A 25 13.31 6.70 -33.86
CA PHE A 25 14.24 7.05 -32.79
C PHE A 25 13.56 7.74 -31.60
N SER A 26 12.60 8.64 -31.86
CA SER A 26 11.83 9.29 -30.80
C SER A 26 10.96 8.28 -30.04
N ASN A 27 10.37 7.31 -30.73
CA ASN A 27 9.54 6.27 -30.13
C ASN A 27 10.39 5.24 -29.36
N LEU A 28 11.57 4.87 -29.87
CA LEU A 28 12.57 4.08 -29.14
C LEU A 28 13.05 4.80 -27.87
N ASN A 29 13.32 6.10 -27.94
CA ASN A 29 13.70 6.90 -26.77
C ASN A 29 12.53 7.03 -25.78
N GLN A 30 11.29 7.13 -26.25
CA GLN A 30 10.09 7.10 -25.40
C GLN A 30 9.90 5.73 -24.73
N ILE A 31 10.09 4.62 -25.46
CA ILE A 31 10.08 3.26 -24.91
C ILE A 31 11.21 3.08 -23.88
N THR A 32 12.39 3.61 -24.17
CA THR A 32 13.55 3.58 -23.26
C THR A 32 13.34 4.48 -22.03
N SER A 33 12.53 5.55 -22.17
CA SER A 33 12.10 6.42 -21.08
C SER A 33 10.94 5.86 -20.26
N ILE A 34 10.06 5.03 -20.85
CA ILE A 34 9.00 4.29 -20.18
C ILE A 34 9.57 3.03 -19.48
N MET A 35 10.64 2.45 -20.03
CA MET A 35 11.58 1.56 -19.34
C MET A 35 12.52 2.38 -18.43
N GLU A 36 11.94 3.27 -17.64
CA GLU A 36 12.58 3.96 -16.53
C GLU A 36 13.38 2.90 -15.75
N GLN A 37 14.71 3.00 -15.79
CA GLN A 37 15.63 1.93 -15.38
C GLN A 37 15.08 1.24 -14.12
N PHE A 38 14.79 -0.06 -14.19
CA PHE A 38 14.12 -0.83 -13.13
C PHE A 38 14.64 -0.51 -11.73
N ASN A 39 15.95 -0.25 -11.60
CA ASN A 39 16.64 0.15 -10.38
C ASN A 39 16.11 1.44 -9.72
N LYS A 40 15.40 2.31 -10.44
CA LYS A 40 14.75 3.54 -9.93
C LYS A 40 13.34 3.31 -9.40
N THR A 41 12.70 2.18 -9.74
CA THR A 41 11.36 1.84 -9.26
C THR A 41 11.37 1.46 -7.78
N PRO A 42 10.22 1.51 -7.06
CA PRO A 42 10.14 1.01 -5.68
C PRO A 42 10.61 -0.44 -5.54
N ILE A 43 10.30 -1.29 -6.51
CA ILE A 43 10.73 -2.70 -6.52
C ILE A 43 12.25 -2.81 -6.74
N GLY A 44 12.83 -2.06 -7.69
CA GLY A 44 14.28 -2.06 -7.91
C GLY A 44 15.07 -1.50 -6.73
N ASN A 45 14.54 -0.47 -6.07
CA ASN A 45 15.06 0.04 -4.80
C ASN A 45 15.03 -1.03 -3.71
N LEU A 46 13.95 -1.82 -3.65
CA LEU A 46 13.83 -2.92 -2.70
C LEU A 46 14.83 -4.05 -2.99
N CYS A 47 15.03 -4.43 -4.27
CA CYS A 47 16.09 -5.36 -4.68
C CYS A 47 17.49 -4.86 -4.25
N SER A 48 17.75 -3.55 -4.37
CA SER A 48 18.99 -2.94 -3.91
C SER A 48 19.16 -3.01 -2.39
N GLN A 49 18.11 -2.70 -1.63
CA GLN A 49 18.11 -2.84 -0.16
C GLN A 49 18.30 -4.29 0.28
N PHE A 50 17.65 -5.23 -0.39
CA PHE A 50 17.77 -6.66 -0.10
C PHE A 50 19.19 -7.17 -0.37
N THR A 51 19.77 -6.77 -1.52
CA THR A 51 21.16 -7.08 -1.85
C THR A 51 22.10 -6.54 -0.77
N GLN A 52 21.91 -5.28 -0.34
CA GLN A 52 22.72 -4.70 0.73
C GLN A 52 22.55 -5.43 2.07
N ALA A 53 21.32 -5.82 2.43
CA ALA A 53 21.05 -6.57 3.66
C ALA A 53 21.70 -7.96 3.64
N LEU A 54 21.72 -8.64 2.48
CA LEU A 54 22.41 -9.91 2.30
C LEU A 54 23.92 -9.74 2.40
N ILE A 55 24.50 -8.72 1.75
CA ILE A 55 25.94 -8.41 1.85
C ILE A 55 26.33 -8.12 3.31
N SER A 56 25.53 -7.36 4.05
CA SER A 56 25.81 -7.02 5.46
C SER A 56 25.68 -8.20 6.42
N HIS A 57 25.03 -9.30 6.01
CA HIS A 57 24.83 -10.46 6.87
C HIS A 57 26.16 -11.22 7.11
N PRO A 58 26.56 -11.56 8.36
CA PRO A 58 27.85 -12.21 8.62
C PRO A 58 28.08 -13.50 7.83
N MET A 59 27.05 -14.33 7.72
CA MET A 59 27.14 -15.61 7.01
C MET A 59 27.23 -15.48 5.48
N SER A 60 27.07 -14.28 4.91
CA SER A 60 27.15 -14.10 3.46
C SER A 60 28.57 -14.04 2.92
N LEU A 61 29.59 -14.05 3.79
CA LEU A 61 30.99 -13.77 3.44
C LEU A 61 31.48 -14.52 2.19
N TYR A 62 31.16 -15.81 2.07
CA TYR A 62 31.55 -16.67 0.94
C TYR A 62 30.92 -16.30 -0.41
N PHE A 63 29.86 -15.49 -0.42
CA PHE A 63 29.07 -15.17 -1.62
C PHE A 63 29.20 -13.71 -2.04
N ARG A 64 30.01 -12.91 -1.33
CA ARG A 64 30.06 -11.46 -1.56
C ARG A 64 30.85 -11.07 -2.80
N LYS A 65 31.92 -11.79 -3.10
CA LYS A 65 32.88 -11.44 -4.16
C LYS A 65 32.98 -12.55 -5.20
N PRO A 66 33.39 -12.22 -6.44
CA PRO A 66 33.61 -13.24 -7.46
C PRO A 66 34.65 -14.28 -7.02
N MET A 67 34.33 -15.55 -7.23
CA MET A 67 35.29 -16.65 -7.05
C MET A 67 36.19 -16.74 -8.29
N THR A 68 37.49 -16.62 -8.11
CA THR A 68 38.48 -16.61 -9.20
C THR A 68 39.29 -17.91 -9.29
N ASP A 69 39.00 -18.89 -8.45
CA ASP A 69 39.67 -20.18 -8.42
C ASP A 69 39.41 -20.96 -9.73
N GLU A 70 40.47 -21.44 -10.39
CA GLU A 70 40.37 -22.10 -11.70
C GLU A 70 39.58 -23.41 -11.62
N HIS A 71 39.70 -24.15 -10.51
CA HIS A 71 38.94 -25.39 -10.32
C HIS A 71 37.44 -25.10 -10.17
N TYR A 72 37.07 -24.09 -9.38
CA TYR A 72 35.70 -23.60 -9.31
C TYR A 72 35.15 -23.21 -10.70
N LEU A 73 35.91 -22.42 -11.47
CA LEU A 73 35.52 -21.98 -12.82
C LEU A 73 35.47 -23.13 -13.85
N SER A 74 36.19 -24.23 -13.60
CA SER A 74 36.11 -25.44 -14.43
C SER A 74 34.78 -26.19 -14.25
N ILE A 75 34.20 -26.13 -13.05
CA ILE A 75 32.93 -26.79 -12.69
C ILE A 75 31.76 -25.85 -12.98
N ILE A 76 31.77 -24.66 -12.37
CA ILE A 76 30.67 -23.70 -12.40
C ILE A 76 30.74 -22.81 -13.65
N LYS A 77 29.75 -22.96 -14.53
CA LYS A 77 29.73 -22.30 -15.85
C LYS A 77 29.27 -20.85 -15.83
N HIS A 78 28.44 -20.49 -14.85
CA HIS A 78 27.93 -19.13 -14.70
C HIS A 78 28.16 -18.63 -13.27
N PRO A 79 29.40 -18.20 -12.94
CA PRO A 79 29.70 -17.61 -11.64
C PRO A 79 28.82 -16.40 -11.35
N MET A 80 28.40 -16.25 -10.10
CA MET A 80 27.63 -15.11 -9.62
C MET A 80 27.97 -14.85 -8.15
N ASP A 81 27.85 -13.59 -7.73
CA ASP A 81 28.14 -13.13 -6.38
C ASP A 81 27.39 -11.81 -6.09
N PHE A 82 27.28 -11.44 -4.81
CA PHE A 82 26.49 -10.27 -4.44
C PHE A 82 27.11 -8.93 -4.88
N ASP A 83 28.43 -8.80 -5.00
CA ASP A 83 29.07 -7.59 -5.51
C ASP A 83 28.77 -7.41 -7.01
N THR A 84 28.76 -8.50 -7.78
CA THR A 84 28.32 -8.53 -9.17
C THR A 84 26.84 -8.13 -9.29
N ILE A 85 25.94 -8.71 -8.49
CA ILE A 85 24.52 -8.33 -8.47
C ILE A 85 24.33 -6.85 -8.11
N ARG A 86 25.05 -6.35 -7.09
CA ARG A 86 25.03 -4.94 -6.70
C ARG A 86 25.47 -4.04 -7.85
N LYS A 87 26.50 -4.43 -8.59
CA LYS A 87 26.95 -3.71 -9.79
C LYS A 87 25.90 -3.74 -10.89
N LYS A 88 25.31 -4.90 -11.20
CA LYS A 88 24.23 -5.04 -12.19
C LYS A 88 23.03 -4.16 -11.86
N LEU A 89 22.62 -4.07 -10.58
CA LEU A 89 21.58 -3.14 -10.12
C LEU A 89 21.97 -1.68 -10.36
N LYS A 90 23.19 -1.28 -9.97
CA LYS A 90 23.68 0.09 -10.15
C LYS A 90 23.74 0.49 -11.63
N ASP A 91 24.17 -0.43 -12.47
CA ASP A 91 24.34 -0.23 -13.91
C ASP A 91 23.01 -0.40 -14.69
N GLY A 92 21.89 -0.68 -14.00
CA GLY A 92 20.56 -0.81 -14.61
C GLY A 92 20.39 -2.04 -15.51
N GLN A 93 21.12 -3.12 -15.23
CA GLN A 93 21.17 -4.33 -16.08
C GLN A 93 20.04 -5.34 -15.81
N TYR A 94 19.14 -5.04 -14.88
CA TYR A 94 17.94 -5.84 -14.65
C TYR A 94 16.73 -5.08 -15.18
N SER A 95 15.80 -5.80 -15.79
CA SER A 95 14.52 -5.28 -16.27
C SER A 95 13.37 -5.61 -15.32
N SER A 96 13.58 -6.56 -14.39
CA SER A 96 12.58 -6.98 -13.41
C SER A 96 13.21 -7.55 -12.14
N HIS A 97 12.42 -7.66 -11.06
CA HIS A 97 12.86 -8.35 -9.84
C HIS A 97 13.06 -9.85 -10.04
N THR A 98 12.42 -10.44 -11.05
CA THR A 98 12.59 -11.85 -11.40
C THR A 98 13.99 -12.11 -11.92
N GLU A 99 14.51 -11.25 -12.79
CA GLU A 99 15.90 -11.36 -13.28
C GLU A 99 16.92 -11.18 -12.15
N TRP A 100 16.69 -10.21 -11.26
CA TRP A 100 17.50 -10.07 -10.05
C TRP A 100 17.46 -11.32 -9.16
N LYS A 101 16.27 -11.90 -8.93
CA LYS A 101 16.12 -13.09 -8.10
C LYS A 101 16.79 -14.31 -8.72
N ASN A 102 16.76 -14.44 -10.04
CA ASN A 102 17.45 -15.53 -10.75
C ASN A 102 18.96 -15.50 -10.47
N ASP A 103 19.60 -14.33 -10.50
CA ASP A 103 21.03 -14.23 -10.17
C ASP A 103 21.30 -14.53 -8.68
N VAL A 104 20.41 -14.09 -7.77
CA VAL A 104 20.53 -14.42 -6.35
C VAL A 104 20.40 -15.94 -6.14
N ASP A 105 19.48 -16.60 -6.83
CA ASP A 105 19.32 -18.05 -6.77
C ASP A 105 20.48 -18.80 -7.42
N LEU A 106 21.10 -18.23 -8.46
CA LEU A 106 22.29 -18.77 -9.11
C LEU A 106 23.48 -18.84 -8.15
N ILE A 107 23.66 -17.85 -7.26
CA ILE A 107 24.66 -17.91 -6.18
C ILE A 107 24.45 -19.18 -5.34
N TYR A 108 23.20 -19.45 -4.96
CA TYR A 108 22.88 -20.59 -4.11
C TYR A 108 22.98 -21.92 -4.83
N SER A 109 22.55 -22.01 -6.09
CA SER A 109 22.68 -23.24 -6.88
C SER A 109 24.16 -23.59 -7.09
N ASN A 110 24.98 -22.60 -7.47
CA ASN A 110 26.41 -22.80 -7.68
C ASN A 110 27.11 -23.24 -6.38
N ALA A 111 26.73 -22.65 -5.25
CA ALA A 111 27.29 -23.02 -3.95
C ALA A 111 26.98 -24.48 -3.57
N ILE A 112 25.75 -24.95 -3.84
CA ILE A 112 25.36 -26.35 -3.59
C ILE A 112 26.03 -27.30 -4.58
N GLU A 113 26.15 -26.92 -5.85
CA GLU A 113 26.82 -27.72 -6.87
C GLU A 113 28.30 -27.92 -6.54
N TYR A 114 29.00 -26.86 -6.13
CA TYR A 114 30.41 -26.95 -5.81
C TYR A 114 30.69 -27.59 -4.44
N ASN A 115 29.91 -27.26 -3.41
CA ASN A 115 30.22 -27.64 -2.02
C ASN A 115 29.37 -28.79 -1.46
N SER A 116 28.37 -29.28 -2.19
CA SER A 116 27.31 -30.15 -1.67
C SER A 116 26.42 -29.50 -0.59
N ARG A 117 25.22 -30.05 -0.41
CA ARG A 117 24.24 -29.59 0.58
C ARG A 117 24.65 -29.92 2.02
N ASP A 118 25.38 -31.01 2.23
CA ASP A 118 25.71 -31.53 3.56
C ASP A 118 26.97 -30.89 4.15
N SER A 119 27.68 -30.06 3.37
CA SER A 119 28.80 -29.27 3.87
C SER A 119 28.33 -28.08 4.71
N VAL A 120 29.27 -27.50 5.46
CA VAL A 120 29.04 -26.23 6.19
C VAL A 120 28.58 -25.13 5.24
N ALA A 121 29.20 -25.03 4.06
CA ALA A 121 28.81 -24.07 3.02
C ALA A 121 27.40 -24.34 2.48
N GLY A 122 27.01 -25.61 2.33
CA GLY A 122 25.66 -26.02 1.97
C GLY A 122 24.63 -25.59 3.02
N GLY A 123 24.90 -25.81 4.31
CA GLY A 123 24.04 -25.36 5.41
C GLY A 123 23.85 -23.83 5.43
N ILE A 124 24.94 -23.07 5.25
CA ILE A 124 24.88 -21.60 5.14
C ILE A 124 24.04 -21.18 3.93
N THR A 125 24.21 -21.85 2.79
CA THR A 125 23.48 -21.57 1.54
C THR A 125 21.97 -21.73 1.73
N VAL A 126 21.55 -22.84 2.33
CA VAL A 126 20.12 -23.10 2.63
C VAL A 126 19.56 -22.03 3.55
N TYR A 127 20.30 -21.63 4.59
CA TYR A 127 19.89 -20.56 5.50
C TYR A 127 19.67 -19.23 4.78
N LEU A 128 20.64 -18.78 3.98
CA LEU A 128 20.55 -17.49 3.26
C LEU A 128 19.48 -17.51 2.17
N LYS A 129 19.28 -18.64 1.49
CA LYS A 129 18.18 -18.81 0.54
C LYS A 129 16.83 -18.63 1.22
N ASN A 130 16.59 -19.31 2.33
CA ASN A 130 15.34 -19.18 3.09
C ASN A 130 15.10 -17.74 3.59
N LYS A 131 16.17 -17.06 4.03
CA LYS A 131 16.10 -15.65 4.40
C LYS A 131 15.72 -14.77 3.21
N THR A 132 16.32 -15.00 2.05
CA THR A 132 16.04 -14.29 0.79
C THR A 132 14.59 -14.50 0.36
N ASP A 133 14.10 -15.73 0.38
CA ASP A 133 12.73 -16.06 -0.03
C ASP A 133 11.70 -15.35 0.88
N LYS A 134 11.93 -15.29 2.20
CA LYS A 134 11.11 -14.51 3.14
C LYS A 134 11.13 -13.01 2.84
N MET A 135 12.30 -12.45 2.49
CA MET A 135 12.40 -11.04 2.09
C MET A 135 11.60 -10.78 0.80
N CYS A 136 11.68 -11.69 -0.17
CA CYS A 136 10.99 -11.58 -1.47
C CYS A 136 9.46 -11.70 -1.37
N GLN A 137 8.91 -12.27 -0.29
CA GLN A 137 7.46 -12.21 -0.04
C GLN A 137 6.92 -10.77 -0.02
N LYS A 138 7.77 -9.78 0.32
CA LYS A 138 7.39 -8.37 0.27
C LYS A 138 7.07 -7.87 -1.14
N PHE A 139 7.55 -8.53 -2.20
CA PHE A 139 7.17 -8.17 -3.57
C PHE A 139 5.68 -8.39 -3.84
N ASN A 140 5.01 -9.28 -3.09
CA ASN A 140 3.57 -9.50 -3.22
C ASN A 140 2.77 -8.24 -2.90
N TYR A 141 3.31 -7.33 -2.07
CA TYR A 141 2.68 -6.04 -1.81
C TYR A 141 2.78 -5.08 -2.97
N PHE A 142 3.64 -5.29 -3.97
CA PHE A 142 3.84 -4.38 -5.11
C PHE A 142 3.21 -4.88 -6.41
N ASN A 143 2.48 -5.99 -6.38
CA ASN A 143 1.71 -6.46 -7.52
C ASN A 143 0.39 -5.66 -7.60
N HIS A 144 0.19 -4.90 -8.68
CA HIS A 144 -1.03 -4.11 -8.92
C HIS A 144 -2.31 -4.96 -8.78
N GLN A 145 -2.29 -6.22 -9.21
CA GLN A 145 -3.43 -7.13 -9.07
C GLN A 145 -3.76 -7.42 -7.60
N ASN A 146 -2.75 -7.49 -6.73
CA ASN A 146 -2.95 -7.69 -5.30
C ASN A 146 -3.47 -6.41 -4.63
N TYR A 147 -3.06 -5.22 -5.09
CA TYR A 147 -3.63 -3.96 -4.63
C TYR A 147 -5.09 -3.80 -5.03
N GLU A 148 -5.44 -4.09 -6.29
CA GLU A 148 -6.83 -4.07 -6.74
C GLU A 148 -7.69 -5.01 -5.92
N GLU A 149 -7.24 -6.24 -5.66
CA GLU A 149 -8.00 -7.19 -4.86
C GLU A 149 -8.11 -6.76 -3.38
N ALA A 150 -7.06 -6.16 -2.81
CA ALA A 150 -7.11 -5.59 -1.46
C ALA A 150 -8.09 -4.42 -1.36
N ILE A 151 -8.11 -3.52 -2.35
CA ILE A 151 -9.06 -2.41 -2.43
C ILE A 151 -10.48 -2.94 -2.59
N ARG A 152 -10.70 -3.94 -3.45
CA ARG A 152 -12.01 -4.59 -3.60
C ARG A 152 -12.46 -5.25 -2.31
N ALA A 153 -11.57 -5.91 -1.58
CA ALA A 153 -11.87 -6.51 -0.29
C ALA A 153 -12.30 -5.45 0.74
N ALA A 154 -11.53 -4.36 0.86
CA ALA A 154 -11.87 -3.25 1.76
C ALA A 154 -13.22 -2.58 1.39
N ASN A 155 -13.50 -2.41 0.10
CA ASN A 155 -14.79 -1.87 -0.36
C ASN A 155 -15.96 -2.81 -0.03
N ARG A 156 -15.79 -4.14 -0.16
CA ARG A 156 -16.81 -5.10 0.27
C ARG A 156 -17.12 -5.00 1.76
N GLU A 157 -16.08 -4.87 2.60
CA GLU A 157 -16.26 -4.67 4.04
C GLU A 157 -17.00 -3.35 4.36
N LEU A 158 -16.66 -2.27 3.66
CA LEU A 158 -17.36 -0.99 3.80
C LEU A 158 -18.84 -1.11 3.40
N ASP A 159 -19.13 -1.77 2.29
CA ASP A 159 -20.51 -1.97 1.81
C ASP A 159 -21.33 -2.79 2.81
N GLU A 160 -20.74 -3.81 3.44
CA GLU A 160 -21.39 -4.56 4.51
C GLU A 160 -21.72 -3.69 5.73
N VAL A 161 -20.81 -2.80 6.13
CA VAL A 161 -21.04 -1.85 7.23
C VAL A 161 -22.15 -0.86 6.87
N ILE A 162 -22.11 -0.28 5.67
CA ILE A 162 -23.14 0.64 5.18
C ILE A 162 -24.51 -0.06 5.13
N SER A 163 -24.58 -1.30 4.65
CA SER A 163 -25.84 -2.06 4.62
C SER A 163 -26.40 -2.33 6.01
N LYS A 164 -25.53 -2.59 7.00
CA LYS A 164 -25.95 -2.74 8.40
C LYS A 164 -26.50 -1.44 8.98
N ILE A 165 -25.84 -0.31 8.69
CA ILE A 165 -26.30 1.02 9.14
C ILE A 165 -27.63 1.38 8.47
N ALA A 166 -27.77 1.16 7.17
CA ALA A 166 -28.99 1.48 6.42
C ALA A 166 -30.22 0.66 6.86
N LYS A 167 -30.02 -0.53 7.45
CA LYS A 167 -31.08 -1.38 8.00
C LYS A 167 -31.44 -1.05 9.44
N GLN A 168 -30.65 -0.22 10.12
CA GLN A 168 -31.06 0.31 11.43
C GLN A 168 -32.09 1.40 11.20
N GLU A 169 -33.26 1.27 11.81
CA GLU A 169 -34.16 2.41 11.99
C GLU A 169 -33.44 3.42 12.87
N ILE A 170 -32.86 4.44 12.25
CA ILE A 170 -32.38 5.61 12.97
C ILE A 170 -33.64 6.36 13.37
N GLU A 171 -34.10 6.17 14.61
CA GLU A 171 -35.12 7.04 15.20
C GLU A 171 -34.64 8.49 15.02
N SER A 172 -35.37 9.26 14.22
CA SER A 172 -35.02 10.66 14.01
C SER A 172 -35.01 11.34 15.37
N THR A 173 -33.96 12.11 15.65
CA THR A 173 -33.93 12.91 16.86
C THR A 173 -35.14 13.84 16.81
N PRO A 174 -35.97 13.90 17.86
CA PRO A 174 -37.12 14.79 17.85
C PRO A 174 -36.68 16.24 17.62
N GLU A 175 -37.48 16.98 16.85
CA GLU A 175 -37.22 18.39 16.56
C GLU A 175 -37.81 19.25 17.68
N TYR A 176 -36.94 19.80 18.53
CA TYR A 176 -37.29 20.72 19.61
C TYR A 176 -36.05 21.53 20.01
N ASP A 177 -36.28 22.73 20.55
CA ASP A 177 -35.26 23.48 21.26
C ASP A 177 -35.35 23.26 22.78
N VAL A 178 -34.23 23.44 23.48
CA VAL A 178 -34.10 23.17 24.92
C VAL A 178 -35.04 24.06 25.75
N LYS A 179 -35.34 25.27 25.27
CA LYS A 179 -36.22 26.20 25.97
C LYS A 179 -37.66 25.70 25.92
N THR A 180 -38.13 25.24 24.77
CA THR A 180 -39.46 24.64 24.60
C THR A 180 -39.62 23.41 25.50
N LEU A 181 -38.61 22.53 25.60
CA LEU A 181 -38.65 21.39 26.51
C LEU A 181 -38.69 21.83 27.99
N SER A 182 -37.90 22.85 28.38
CA SER A 182 -37.93 23.40 29.74
C SER A 182 -39.30 23.96 30.13
N GLU A 183 -39.98 24.63 29.20
CA GLU A 183 -41.33 25.15 29.40
C GLU A 183 -42.37 24.04 29.57
N VAL A 184 -42.28 22.98 28.76
CA VAL A 184 -43.14 21.79 28.86
C VAL A 184 -42.96 21.12 30.22
N LEU A 185 -41.72 20.84 30.63
CA LEU A 185 -41.42 20.20 31.92
C LEU A 185 -41.87 21.04 33.12
N ASN A 186 -41.74 22.37 33.04
CA ASN A 186 -42.20 23.27 34.08
C ASN A 186 -43.72 23.22 34.32
N LYS A 187 -44.51 22.93 33.28
CA LYS A 187 -45.98 22.85 33.36
C LYS A 187 -46.48 21.54 33.97
N ILE A 188 -45.68 20.47 33.91
CA ILE A 188 -46.07 19.13 34.38
C ILE A 188 -46.14 19.06 35.92
N GLY A 189 -45.49 19.99 36.62
CA GLY A 189 -45.60 20.17 38.07
C GLY A 189 -44.83 19.13 38.90
N ASP A 190 -44.80 17.86 38.48
CA ASP A 190 -44.04 16.77 39.08
C ASP A 190 -42.75 16.48 38.30
N SER A 191 -41.60 16.79 38.90
CA SER A 191 -40.28 16.55 38.30
C SER A 191 -39.70 15.17 38.59
N ALA A 192 -40.34 14.34 39.42
CA ALA A 192 -39.80 13.05 39.86
C ALA A 192 -39.62 12.06 38.69
N GLU A 193 -40.58 12.03 37.76
CA GLU A 193 -40.50 11.17 36.56
C GLU A 193 -39.38 11.64 35.61
N ALA A 194 -39.22 12.95 35.42
CA ALA A 194 -38.13 13.51 34.63
C ALA A 194 -36.76 13.19 35.25
N GLU A 195 -36.63 13.27 36.58
CA GLU A 195 -35.40 12.89 37.29
C GLU A 195 -35.08 11.39 37.18
N GLN A 196 -36.08 10.52 37.10
CA GLN A 196 -35.87 9.09 36.85
C GLN A 196 -35.31 8.86 35.43
N ILE A 197 -35.82 9.56 34.42
CA ILE A 197 -35.33 9.48 33.04
C ILE A 197 -33.88 9.96 32.94
N ILE A 198 -33.55 11.07 33.62
CA ILE A 198 -32.21 11.63 33.71
C ILE A 198 -31.24 10.57 34.28
N LYS A 199 -31.56 10.00 35.46
CA LYS A 199 -30.76 8.94 36.09
C LYS A 199 -30.58 7.70 35.23
N LYS A 200 -31.66 7.24 34.57
CA LYS A 200 -31.64 6.05 33.70
C LYS A 200 -30.70 6.22 32.50
N ASN A 201 -30.54 7.44 32.00
CA ASN A 201 -29.64 7.75 30.89
C ASN A 201 -28.20 8.06 31.31
N GLY A 202 -27.86 7.91 32.60
CA GLY A 202 -26.50 8.14 33.12
C GLY A 202 -26.19 9.60 33.44
N ASP A 203 -27.18 10.49 33.39
CA ASP A 203 -27.07 11.85 33.90
C ASP A 203 -27.46 11.85 35.39
N HIS A 204 -26.65 12.48 36.26
CA HIS A 204 -26.89 12.50 37.72
C HIS A 204 -27.32 13.87 38.24
N ARG A 205 -27.69 14.78 37.35
CA ARG A 205 -28.05 16.16 37.71
C ARG A 205 -29.46 16.22 38.29
N VAL A 206 -29.61 16.99 39.36
CA VAL A 206 -30.92 17.32 39.92
C VAL A 206 -31.48 18.50 39.15
N LEU A 207 -32.74 18.40 38.72
CA LEU A 207 -33.44 19.47 38.04
C LEU A 207 -33.64 20.63 39.03
N LYS A 208 -33.10 21.80 38.70
CA LYS A 208 -33.22 23.01 39.52
C LYS A 208 -33.92 24.11 38.74
N LYS A 209 -34.81 24.84 39.41
CA LYS A 209 -35.38 26.07 38.87
C LYS A 209 -34.41 27.23 39.05
N SER A 210 -34.28 28.07 38.03
CA SER A 210 -33.56 29.35 38.12
C SER A 210 -34.31 30.33 39.02
N LYS A 211 -33.71 31.50 39.29
CA LYS A 211 -34.35 32.58 40.05
C LYS A 211 -35.67 33.05 39.42
N ASP A 212 -35.81 32.89 38.11
CA ASP A 212 -36.99 33.26 37.32
C ASP A 212 -38.01 32.11 37.21
N GLY A 213 -37.78 31.00 37.93
CA GLY A 213 -38.68 29.84 37.96
C GLY A 213 -38.53 28.87 36.77
N VAL A 214 -37.53 29.07 35.90
CA VAL A 214 -37.30 28.25 34.70
C VAL A 214 -36.47 27.01 35.01
N LEU A 215 -36.82 25.85 34.48
CA LEU A 215 -36.12 24.60 34.73
C LEU A 215 -34.80 24.59 33.96
N ASN A 216 -33.67 24.41 34.64
CA ASN A 216 -32.38 24.33 33.99
C ASN A 216 -32.13 22.91 33.47
N LEU A 217 -31.96 22.78 32.15
CA LEU A 217 -31.66 21.55 31.43
C LEU A 217 -30.24 21.53 30.83
N ASP A 218 -29.43 22.53 31.15
CA ASP A 218 -28.11 22.72 30.57
C ASP A 218 -27.19 21.55 30.91
N ASN A 219 -26.46 21.12 29.89
CA ASN A 219 -25.49 20.03 29.98
C ASN A 219 -26.09 18.66 30.36
N LEU A 220 -27.37 18.44 30.13
CA LEU A 220 -27.90 17.09 29.96
C LEU A 220 -27.43 16.53 28.61
N SER A 221 -27.19 15.22 28.53
CA SER A 221 -26.82 14.59 27.27
C SER A 221 -27.97 14.69 26.25
N ARG A 222 -27.63 14.71 24.95
CA ARG A 222 -28.65 14.74 23.88
C ARG A 222 -29.64 13.59 24.01
N LYS A 223 -29.14 12.39 24.37
CA LYS A 223 -29.95 11.21 24.65
C LYS A 223 -30.99 11.44 25.75
N THR A 224 -30.62 12.13 26.83
CA THR A 224 -31.53 12.45 27.93
C THR A 224 -32.57 13.48 27.51
N LEU A 225 -32.16 14.53 26.78
CA LEU A 225 -33.08 15.54 26.26
C LEU A 225 -34.11 14.91 25.30
N ASP A 226 -33.67 14.02 24.40
CA ASP A 226 -34.55 13.34 23.45
C ASP A 226 -35.55 12.44 24.18
N ALA A 227 -35.11 11.69 25.19
CA ALA A 227 -35.99 10.87 26.01
C ALA A 227 -37.02 11.69 26.80
N LEU A 228 -36.63 12.85 27.33
CA LEU A 228 -37.55 13.78 27.99
C LEU A 228 -38.58 14.35 27.00
N TRP A 229 -38.15 14.73 25.79
CA TRP A 229 -39.06 15.23 24.77
C TRP A 229 -40.03 14.15 24.25
N ILE A 230 -39.56 12.93 23.99
CA ILE A 230 -40.43 11.81 23.59
C ILE A 230 -41.50 11.55 24.65
N ARG A 231 -41.14 11.69 25.93
CA ARG A 231 -42.05 11.42 27.04
C ARG A 231 -43.07 12.53 27.30
N PHE A 232 -42.60 13.77 27.30
CA PHE A 232 -43.33 14.92 27.84
C PHE A 232 -43.71 15.95 26.77
N GLY A 233 -43.08 15.89 25.60
CA GLY A 233 -43.41 16.74 24.46
C GLY A 233 -44.87 16.56 24.01
N PRO A 234 -45.39 17.52 23.24
CA PRO A 234 -46.74 17.42 22.68
C PRO A 234 -46.87 16.16 21.81
N LYS A 235 -48.00 15.47 21.92
CA LYS A 235 -48.36 14.29 21.12
C LYS A 235 -49.21 14.67 19.92
#